data_AF-A0AAU9H9A9-F1
#
_entry.id   AF-A0AAU9H9A9-F1
#
_cell.length_a   1.000
_cell.length_b   1.000
_cell.length_c   1.000
_cell.angle_alpha   90.00
_cell.angle_beta   90.00
_cell.angle_gamma   90.00
#
_symmetry.space_group_name_H-M   'P 1'
#
loop_
_entity.id
_entity.type
_entity.pdbx_description
1 polymer ?
#
loop_
_entity_poly.entity_id
_entity_poly.type
_entity_poly.pdbx_seq_one_letter_code
_entity_poly.pdbx_strand_id
1 'polypeptide(L)'
;MVSGGFRLDLLLETARLARSTYYYQLKQLDGHDKDKETKGEIQEIYYEHKGNYGYRRITLELRNRGFVVNQKKVQRLMKLLGLSSQIRRKYKYSSYQGEVGKKADNLSEQGW
;
A
#
# COMPACT_ATOMS: atom_id res chain seq x y z
N MET A 1 20.18 28.94 -12.09
CA MET A 1 19.64 28.45 -10.80
C MET A 1 20.80 28.49 -9.82
N VAL A 2 20.74 29.36 -8.80
CA VAL A 2 21.89 29.65 -7.93
C VAL A 2 22.11 28.48 -6.97
N SER A 3 23.10 27.64 -7.25
CA SER A 3 23.59 26.61 -6.33
C SER A 3 24.49 27.23 -5.27
N GLY A 4 23.93 28.16 -4.47
CA GLY A 4 24.61 28.67 -3.29
C GLY A 4 24.51 27.63 -2.19
N GLY A 5 25.53 26.78 -2.02
CA GLY A 5 25.57 25.82 -0.92
C GLY A 5 25.59 26.55 0.42
N PHE A 6 24.58 26.33 1.27
CA PHE A 6 24.58 26.80 2.65
C PHE A 6 25.56 25.96 3.49
N ARG A 7 26.24 26.59 4.46
CA ARG A 7 27.10 25.84 5.40
C ARG A 7 26.24 24.90 6.23
N LEU A 8 26.61 23.62 6.27
CA LEU A 8 25.90 22.59 7.04
C LEU A 8 25.73 22.98 8.51
N ASP A 9 26.73 23.63 9.12
CA ASP A 9 26.67 24.08 10.52
C ASP A 9 25.48 25.01 10.78
N LEU A 10 25.22 25.99 9.89
CA LEU A 10 24.08 26.92 10.00
C LEU A 10 22.74 26.18 9.86
N LEU A 11 22.67 25.19 8.98
CA LEU A 11 21.47 24.38 8.78
C LEU A 11 21.17 23.52 10.02
N LEU A 12 22.19 22.94 10.62
CA LEU A 12 22.05 22.14 11.84
C LEU A 12 21.70 22.98 13.06
N GLU A 13 22.27 24.17 13.17
CA GLU A 13 21.97 25.12 14.25
C GLU A 13 20.52 25.60 14.19
N THR A 14 20.06 26.03 13.01
CA THR A 14 18.66 26.44 12.80
C THR A 14 17.67 25.29 13.01
N ALA A 15 18.03 24.06 12.61
CA ALA A 15 17.24 22.86 12.86
C ALA A 15 17.38 22.29 14.29
N ARG A 16 18.24 22.87 15.13
CA ARG A 16 18.59 22.38 16.48
C ARG A 16 18.98 20.90 16.50
N LEU A 17 19.78 20.46 15.52
CA LEU A 17 20.26 19.09 15.38
C LEU A 17 21.76 19.00 15.68
N ALA A 18 22.16 17.99 16.45
CA ALA A 18 23.58 17.70 16.63
C ALA A 18 24.19 17.14 15.34
N ARG A 19 25.45 17.50 15.08
CA ARG A 19 26.19 17.06 13.88
C ARG A 19 26.36 15.54 13.82
N SER A 20 26.54 14.88 14.98
CA SER A 20 26.57 13.42 15.09
C SER A 20 25.24 12.77 14.66
N THR A 21 24.11 13.34 15.07
CA THR A 21 22.77 12.87 14.69
C THR A 21 22.56 12.96 13.18
N TYR A 22 22.98 14.08 12.56
CA TYR A 22 22.91 14.25 11.11
C TYR A 22 23.69 13.18 10.36
N TYR A 23 24.97 12.98 10.69
CA TYR A 23 25.79 11.99 9.99
C TYR A 23 25.36 10.56 10.31
N TYR A 24 24.81 10.30 11.50
CA TYR A 24 24.19 9.01 11.82
C TYR A 24 23.00 8.75 10.90
N GLN A 25 22.07 9.70 10.77
CA GLN A 25 20.92 9.56 9.87
C GLN A 25 21.35 9.47 8.40
N LEU A 26 22.35 10.26 7.98
CA LEU A 26 22.90 10.21 6.62
C LEU A 26 23.44 8.81 6.30
N LYS A 27 24.20 8.20 7.23
CA LYS A 27 24.71 6.84 7.07
C LYS A 27 23.60 5.79 7.00
N GLN A 28 22.50 5.99 7.73
CA GLN A 28 21.34 5.09 7.65
C GLN A 28 20.58 5.25 6.33
N LEU A 29 20.54 6.45 5.76
CA LEU A 29 19.95 6.73 4.45
C LEU A 29 20.80 6.18 3.30
N ASP A 30 22.12 6.19 3.45
CA ASP A 30 23.09 5.65 2.49
C ASP A 30 23.18 4.11 2.54
N GLY A 31 22.46 3.48 3.47
CA GLY A 31 22.36 2.04 3.57
C GLY A 31 21.70 1.43 2.33
N HIS A 32 22.44 0.56 1.62
CA HIS A 32 21.92 -0.18 0.46
C HIS A 32 20.60 -0.88 0.81
N ASP A 33 19.54 -0.57 0.06
CA ASP A 33 18.24 -1.21 0.22
C ASP A 33 18.34 -2.69 -0.16
N LYS A 34 18.50 -3.55 0.85
CA LYS A 34 18.60 -5.01 0.69
C LYS A 34 17.36 -5.62 0.02
N ASP A 35 16.24 -4.90 0.07
CA ASP A 35 14.97 -5.38 -0.49
C ASP A 35 14.71 -4.79 -1.89
N LYS A 36 15.65 -4.04 -2.49
CA LYS A 36 15.48 -3.37 -3.79
C LYS A 36 15.06 -4.31 -4.91
N GLU A 37 15.75 -5.45 -5.03
CA GLU A 37 15.45 -6.48 -6.04
C GLU A 37 14.05 -7.07 -5.82
N THR A 38 13.74 -7.48 -4.59
CA THR A 38 12.41 -8.01 -4.25
C THR A 38 11.30 -6.99 -4.47
N LYS A 39 11.56 -5.69 -4.20
CA LYS A 39 10.59 -4.61 -4.44
C LYS A 39 10.32 -4.44 -5.94
N GLY A 40 11.36 -4.49 -6.77
CA GLY A 40 11.24 -4.43 -8.23
C GLY A 40 10.36 -5.57 -8.76
N GLU A 41 10.65 -6.80 -8.32
CA GLU A 41 9.89 -7.99 -8.74
C GLU A 41 8.42 -7.93 -8.29
N ILE A 42 8.17 -7.47 -7.06
CA ILE A 42 6.80 -7.25 -6.54
C ILE A 42 6.05 -6.25 -7.44
N GLN A 43 6.71 -5.17 -7.88
CA GLN A 43 6.10 -4.17 -8.75
C GLN A 43 5.81 -4.76 -10.14
N GLU A 44 6.74 -5.48 -10.75
CA GLU A 44 6.52 -6.13 -12.05
C GLU A 44 5.32 -7.07 -12.00
N ILE A 45 5.29 -8.02 -11.06
CA ILE A 45 4.16 -8.94 -10.88
C ILE A 45 2.85 -8.18 -10.68
N TYR A 46 2.88 -7.12 -9.87
CA TYR A 46 1.69 -6.32 -9.59
C TYR A 46 1.14 -5.67 -10.87
N TYR A 47 1.99 -5.05 -11.69
CA TYR A 47 1.57 -4.38 -12.93
C TYR A 47 1.20 -5.37 -14.04
N GLU A 48 1.91 -6.48 -14.17
CA GLU A 48 1.58 -7.56 -15.10
C GLU A 48 0.16 -8.08 -14.87
N HIS A 49 -0.24 -8.24 -13.60
CA HIS A 49 -1.58 -8.65 -13.22
C HIS A 49 -2.56 -7.48 -13.02
N LYS A 50 -2.24 -6.29 -13.52
CA LYS A 50 -3.11 -5.09 -13.51
C LYS A 50 -3.60 -4.73 -12.11
N GLY A 51 -2.74 -4.89 -11.09
CA GLY A 51 -3.04 -4.58 -9.70
C GLY A 51 -4.04 -5.52 -9.01
N ASN A 52 -4.48 -6.60 -9.67
CA ASN A 52 -5.44 -7.53 -9.09
C ASN A 52 -4.81 -8.40 -8.00
N TYR A 53 -3.49 -8.58 -8.01
CA TYR A 53 -2.83 -9.50 -7.09
C TYR A 53 -2.50 -8.81 -5.77
N GLY A 54 -2.99 -9.40 -4.67
CA GLY A 54 -2.56 -9.06 -3.31
C GLY A 54 -1.34 -9.86 -2.87
N TYR A 55 -0.81 -9.54 -1.69
CA TYR A 55 0.45 -10.12 -1.19
C TYR A 55 0.48 -11.65 -1.21
N ARG A 56 -0.65 -12.33 -0.99
CA ARG A 56 -0.71 -13.81 -1.05
C ARG A 56 -0.42 -14.33 -2.46
N ARG A 57 -1.05 -13.75 -3.48
CA ARG A 57 -0.83 -14.13 -4.88
C ARG A 57 0.55 -13.72 -5.36
N ILE A 58 1.00 -12.52 -4.99
CA ILE A 58 2.37 -12.07 -5.31
C ILE A 58 3.41 -12.98 -4.64
N THR A 59 3.20 -13.44 -3.41
CA THR A 59 4.14 -14.37 -2.75
C THR A 59 4.21 -15.71 -3.50
N LEU A 60 3.08 -16.20 -4.01
CA LEU A 60 3.07 -17.43 -4.80
C LEU A 60 3.84 -17.23 -6.11
N GLU A 61 3.61 -16.10 -6.78
CA GLU A 61 4.27 -15.80 -8.05
C GLU A 61 5.77 -15.56 -7.90
N LEU A 62 6.18 -14.87 -6.82
CA LEU A 62 7.58 -14.76 -6.44
C LEU A 62 8.25 -16.13 -6.27
N ARG A 63 7.57 -17.09 -5.62
CA ARG A 63 8.08 -18.45 -5.49
C ARG A 63 8.17 -19.17 -6.83
N ASN A 64 7.21 -18.96 -7.72
CA ASN A 64 7.25 -19.51 -9.09
C ASN A 64 8.46 -18.97 -9.88
N ARG A 65 8.85 -17.72 -9.62
CA ARG A 65 10.05 -17.08 -10.20
C ARG A 65 11.35 -17.40 -9.44
N GLY A 66 11.33 -18.30 -8.46
CA GLY A 66 12.51 -18.73 -7.70
C GLY A 66 12.84 -17.91 -6.46
N PHE A 67 12.04 -16.90 -6.11
CA PHE A 67 12.27 -16.09 -4.91
C PHE A 67 11.71 -16.79 -3.65
N VAL A 68 12.60 -17.17 -2.74
CA VAL A 68 12.22 -17.73 -1.43
C VAL A 68 12.02 -16.61 -0.41
N VAL A 69 10.88 -15.94 -0.48
CA VAL A 69 10.53 -14.83 0.41
C VAL A 69 9.32 -15.18 1.29
N ASN A 70 9.38 -14.81 2.56
CA ASN A 70 8.27 -14.98 3.49
C ASN A 70 7.11 -14.02 3.12
N GLN A 71 5.87 -14.53 3.12
CA GLN A 71 4.66 -13.74 2.88
C GLN A 71 4.54 -12.48 3.76
N LYS A 72 5.01 -12.51 5.02
CA LYS A 72 4.99 -11.33 5.91
C LYS A 72 5.90 -10.22 5.39
N LYS A 73 7.05 -10.59 4.83
CA LYS A 73 8.00 -9.64 4.23
C LYS A 73 7.39 -9.03 2.96
N VAL A 74 6.80 -9.84 2.09
CA VAL A 74 6.09 -9.36 0.89
C VAL A 74 4.98 -8.38 1.26
N GLN A 75 4.16 -8.71 2.27
CA GLN A 75 3.09 -7.82 2.74
C GLN A 75 3.63 -6.48 3.25
N ARG A 76 4.71 -6.49 4.03
CA ARG A 76 5.37 -5.27 4.51
C ARG A 76 5.89 -4.43 3.34
N LEU A 77 6.56 -5.06 2.37
CA LEU A 77 7.12 -4.39 1.20
C LEU A 77 6.04 -3.77 0.32
N MET A 78 4.95 -4.49 0.06
CA MET A 78 3.80 -3.93 -0.66
C MET A 78 3.24 -2.68 0.03
N LYS A 79 3.08 -2.72 1.36
CA LYS A 79 2.64 -1.54 2.13
C LYS A 79 3.59 -0.36 1.99
N LEU A 80 4.91 -0.59 2.08
CA LEU A 80 5.91 0.46 1.89
C LEU A 80 5.88 1.06 0.48
N LEU A 81 5.55 0.25 -0.53
CA LEU A 81 5.38 0.67 -1.92
C LEU A 81 4.00 1.27 -2.22
N GLY A 82 3.08 1.31 -1.25
CA GLY A 82 1.71 1.77 -1.46
C GLY A 82 0.85 0.85 -2.34
N LEU A 83 1.28 -0.40 -2.53
CA LEU A 83 0.59 -1.36 -3.39
C LEU A 83 -0.50 -2.10 -2.62
N SER A 84 -1.69 -2.19 -3.20
CA SER A 84 -2.81 -2.95 -2.64
C SER A 84 -3.61 -3.61 -3.77
N SER A 85 -4.17 -4.78 -3.49
CA SER A 85 -4.98 -5.50 -4.48
C SER A 85 -6.25 -4.70 -4.82
N GLN A 86 -6.41 -4.37 -6.09
CA GLN A 86 -7.57 -3.66 -6.63
C GLN A 86 -8.74 -4.64 -6.82
N ILE A 87 -9.32 -5.10 -5.71
CA ILE A 87 -10.49 -5.99 -5.76
C ILE A 87 -11.74 -5.13 -5.96
N ARG A 88 -12.46 -5.36 -7.07
CA ARG A 88 -13.80 -4.80 -7.26
C ARG A 88 -14.71 -5.30 -6.14
N ARG A 89 -15.34 -4.39 -5.40
CA ARG A 89 -16.37 -4.77 -4.42
C ARG A 89 -17.45 -5.60 -5.14
N LYS A 90 -17.68 -6.83 -4.67
CA LYS A 90 -18.87 -7.58 -5.06
C LYS A 90 -20.07 -6.91 -4.41
N TYR A 91 -20.99 -6.40 -5.22
CA TYR A 91 -22.29 -5.97 -4.73
C TYR A 91 -23.03 -7.17 -4.16
N LYS A 92 -23.74 -6.97 -3.05
CA LYS A 92 -24.65 -7.98 -2.52
C LYS A 92 -25.78 -8.14 -3.55
N TYR A 93 -26.04 -9.37 -3.95
CA TYR A 93 -27.16 -9.67 -4.86
C TYR A 93 -28.47 -9.17 -4.24
N SER A 94 -29.27 -8.45 -5.01
CA SER A 94 -30.61 -8.01 -4.64
C SER A 94 -31.59 -8.46 -5.72
N SER A 95 -32.48 -9.39 -5.38
CA SER A 95 -33.61 -9.80 -6.23
C SER A 95 -34.78 -8.82 -6.15
N TYR A 96 -34.74 -7.88 -5.21
CA TYR A 96 -35.77 -6.87 -5.04
C TYR A 96 -35.73 -5.89 -6.23
N GLN A 97 -36.77 -5.94 -7.05
CA GLN A 97 -36.97 -5.08 -8.23
C GLN A 97 -37.61 -3.72 -7.87
N GLY A 98 -37.74 -3.41 -6.58
CA GLY A 98 -38.58 -2.31 -6.09
C GLY A 98 -39.99 -2.80 -5.72
N GLU A 99 -40.88 -1.86 -5.39
CA GLU A 99 -42.31 -2.16 -5.25
C GLU A 99 -42.92 -2.29 -6.65
N VAL A 100 -42.88 -3.51 -7.20
CA VAL A 100 -43.47 -3.80 -8.52
C VAL A 100 -44.88 -4.37 -8.31
N GLY A 101 -45.90 -3.59 -8.71
CA GLY A 101 -47.32 -3.98 -8.63
C GLY A 101 -48.17 -3.05 -7.73
N LYS A 102 -49.50 -3.15 -7.83
CA LYS A 102 -50.42 -2.47 -6.91
C LYS A 102 -50.38 -3.18 -5.56
N LYS A 103 -49.85 -2.50 -4.54
CA LYS A 103 -49.88 -2.94 -3.15
C LYS A 103 -51.20 -2.51 -2.52
N ALA A 104 -51.81 -3.36 -1.70
CA ALA A 104 -52.93 -2.96 -0.87
C ALA A 104 -52.42 -2.11 0.30
N ASP A 105 -53.21 -1.14 0.75
CA ASP A 105 -52.84 -0.31 1.90
C ASP A 105 -52.66 -1.17 3.15
N ASN A 106 -51.61 -0.90 3.93
CA ASN A 106 -51.35 -1.62 5.17
C ASN A 106 -52.36 -1.14 6.24
N LEU A 107 -53.42 -1.93 6.49
CA LEU A 107 -54.49 -1.63 7.46
C LEU A 107 -54.17 -1.97 8.94
N SER A 108 -52.90 -2.12 9.31
CA SER A 108 -52.52 -2.44 10.69
C SER A 108 -52.04 -1.21 11.45
N GLU A 109 -52.98 -0.32 11.78
CA GLU A 109 -52.89 0.54 12.97
C GLU A 109 -53.71 -0.11 14.09
N GLN A 110 -53.14 -1.09 14.77
CA GLN A 110 -53.64 -1.54 16.06
C GLN A 110 -52.45 -1.49 17.01
N GLY A 111 -52.39 -0.42 17.79
CA GLY A 111 -51.44 -0.28 18.89
C GLY A 111 -51.82 -1.18 20.06
N TRP A 112 -50.78 -1.83 20.60
CA TRP A 112 -50.65 -2.52 21.89
C TRP A 112 -51.61 -3.66 22.21
#